data_AF-A0A815I952-F1
#
_entry.id   AF-A0A815I952-F1
#
_cell.length_a   1.000
_cell.length_b   1.000
_cell.length_c   1.000
_cell.angle_alpha   90.00
_cell.angle_beta   90.00
_cell.angle_gamma   90.00
#
_symmetry.space_group_name_H-M   'P 1'
#
loop_
_entity.id
_entity.type
_entity.pdbx_description
1 polymer ?
#
loop_
_entity_poly.entity_id
_entity_poly.type
_entity_poly.pdbx_seq_one_letter_code
_entity_poly.pdbx_strand_id
1 'polypeptide(L)'
;MVEFFNISDDYLTFDQLYRLNITSHEILLWSSSIDLAEQYEYYLDQPIQSNLSNEKFFNCTQPWFGSRCQYALKFNEDKLVQNSFETALTDDIFAGTCYVLLECNRGGSSMCLDWREICDGRIDCLNGGVDENQCFNLEINECNENEYRCHNGLCIPKIFLEMDFEEAQCLDRSDYLVNSFCAKFYFNLNLFECQEFICRPDEGKFSCGDGQCVQDFHECKNNRHLALAQSLSVQGNLSYECWISMVCLTKIIDKIENISCNQFIRSSEIIKQLKSCKFPLQFPVIPVLHGHVKFLYHPKEIDNINVTLSLKPDYICYDEQLCDFLTSTFRHETLTCRSSDQMGLMMNAKLTTWKSIIDSIKPYFDGCITQHYHIVDSHHSSLYHCMNSSKYIFKYRILDGTSDCFLKDDEQTLSELSCSLNQTFQFQCPNEKQCRSRFFQQVSALFQYRLIMMIFYFIKYVIES
;
A
#
# COMPACT_ATOMS: atom_id res chain seq x y z
N MET A 1 14.06 -12.08 21.92
CA MET A 1 13.63 -13.46 22.23
C MET A 1 13.03 -13.50 23.64
N VAL A 2 11.70 -13.61 23.72
CA VAL A 2 10.86 -13.52 24.92
C VAL A 2 10.61 -14.92 25.45
N GLU A 3 10.98 -15.22 26.69
CA GLU A 3 10.64 -16.52 27.31
C GLU A 3 10.49 -16.40 28.82
N PHE A 4 9.29 -16.04 29.25
CA PHE A 4 8.62 -16.53 30.46
C PHE A 4 7.12 -16.35 30.20
N PHE A 5 6.36 -17.44 30.08
CA PHE A 5 4.90 -17.37 29.96
C PHE A 5 4.30 -17.33 31.36
N ASN A 6 3.87 -16.14 31.80
CA ASN A 6 2.97 -16.01 32.93
C ASN A 6 1.61 -15.54 32.39
N ILE A 7 0.61 -16.41 32.43
CA ILE A 7 -0.75 -16.02 32.10
C ILE A 7 -1.40 -15.65 33.43
N SER A 8 -1.63 -14.36 33.66
CA SER A 8 -2.49 -13.95 34.77
C SER A 8 -3.92 -14.38 34.44
N ASP A 9 -4.53 -15.18 35.31
CA ASP A 9 -5.97 -15.46 35.26
C ASP A 9 -6.77 -14.43 36.06
N ASP A 10 -6.09 -13.61 36.87
CA ASP A 10 -6.68 -12.49 37.59
C ASP A 10 -6.79 -11.29 36.66
N TYR A 11 -8.04 -10.89 36.38
CA TYR A 11 -8.41 -9.72 35.58
C TYR A 11 -9.41 -8.85 36.34
N LEU A 12 -9.41 -7.56 36.00
CA LEU A 12 -10.42 -6.61 36.41
C LEU A 12 -11.22 -6.19 35.18
N THR A 13 -12.52 -5.97 35.33
CA THR A 13 -13.31 -5.35 34.26
C THR A 13 -13.25 -3.83 34.35
N PHE A 14 -13.57 -3.13 33.27
CA PHE A 14 -13.65 -1.66 33.28
C PHE A 14 -14.63 -1.13 34.34
N ASP A 15 -15.78 -1.79 34.55
CA ASP A 15 -16.70 -1.44 35.65
C ASP A 15 -16.05 -1.60 37.03
N GLN A 16 -15.23 -2.63 37.24
CA GLN A 16 -14.52 -2.84 38.50
C GLN A 16 -13.44 -1.78 38.71
N LEU A 17 -12.65 -1.46 37.68
CA LEU A 17 -11.64 -0.39 37.73
C LEU A 17 -12.27 0.96 38.05
N TYR A 18 -13.41 1.27 37.42
CA TYR A 18 -14.14 2.51 37.65
C TYR A 18 -14.64 2.63 39.08
N ARG A 19 -15.20 1.56 39.65
CA ARG A 19 -15.63 1.52 41.06
C ARG A 19 -14.48 1.65 42.05
N LEU A 20 -13.28 1.28 41.63
CA LEU A 20 -12.04 1.44 42.41
C LEU A 20 -11.41 2.82 42.22
N ASN A 21 -12.04 3.73 41.46
CA ASN A 21 -11.51 5.05 41.11
C ASN A 21 -10.12 5.00 40.45
N ILE A 22 -9.85 3.97 39.66
CA ILE A 22 -8.61 3.87 38.89
C ILE A 22 -8.72 4.73 37.63
N THR A 23 -7.68 5.49 37.33
CA THR A 23 -7.56 6.35 36.16
C THR A 23 -6.93 5.60 34.97
N SER A 24 -7.15 6.10 33.75
CA SER A 24 -6.46 5.60 32.54
C SER A 24 -4.93 5.73 32.64
N HIS A 25 -4.44 6.78 33.30
CA HIS A 25 -3.02 6.97 33.53
C HIS A 25 -2.42 5.87 34.43
N GLU A 26 -3.15 5.43 35.46
CA GLU A 26 -2.66 4.37 36.36
C GLU A 26 -2.56 3.02 35.64
N ILE A 27 -3.51 2.66 34.78
CA ILE A 27 -3.42 1.41 34.02
C ILE A 27 -2.29 1.44 32.98
N LEU A 28 -1.95 2.61 32.41
CA LEU A 28 -0.74 2.79 31.59
C LEU A 28 0.54 2.50 32.38
N LEU A 29 0.63 3.01 33.61
CA LEU A 29 1.76 2.72 34.50
C LEU A 29 1.86 1.23 34.89
N TRP A 30 0.74 0.51 34.80
CA TRP A 30 0.68 -0.95 34.97
C TRP A 30 0.96 -1.71 33.66
N SER A 31 1.65 -1.08 32.72
CA SER A 31 2.10 -1.67 31.44
C SER A 31 0.96 -2.18 30.55
N SER A 32 -0.20 -1.50 30.59
CA SER A 32 -1.24 -1.67 29.58
C SER A 32 -0.78 -1.16 28.22
N SER A 33 -1.43 -1.60 27.13
CA SER A 33 -1.31 -0.90 25.85
C SER A 33 -1.97 0.48 25.93
N ILE A 34 -1.55 1.39 25.05
CA ILE A 34 -2.16 2.71 24.89
C ILE A 34 -3.63 2.56 24.48
N ASP A 35 -3.92 1.70 23.52
CA ASP A 35 -5.30 1.43 23.05
C ASP A 35 -6.25 1.04 24.20
N LEU A 36 -5.80 0.16 25.10
CA LEU A 36 -6.62 -0.29 26.23
C LEU A 36 -6.86 0.85 27.23
N ALA A 37 -5.86 1.72 27.41
CA ALA A 37 -5.98 2.89 28.26
C ALA A 37 -6.91 3.95 27.68
N GLU A 38 -6.86 4.19 26.37
CA GLU A 38 -7.77 5.09 25.66
C GLU A 38 -9.21 4.57 25.68
N GLN A 39 -9.42 3.26 25.47
CA GLN A 39 -10.73 2.65 25.60
C GLN A 39 -11.31 2.78 27.00
N TYR A 40 -10.45 2.66 28.03
CA TYR A 40 -10.86 2.86 29.40
C TYR A 40 -11.17 4.34 29.69
N GLU A 41 -10.37 5.29 29.19
CA GLU A 41 -10.68 6.73 29.29
C GLU A 41 -12.04 7.04 28.64
N TYR A 42 -12.30 6.49 27.46
CA TYR A 42 -13.61 6.61 26.81
C TYR A 42 -14.75 6.03 27.66
N TYR A 43 -14.51 4.90 28.33
CA TYR A 43 -15.45 4.32 29.29
C TYR A 43 -15.68 5.25 30.50
N LEU A 44 -14.63 5.90 31.03
CA LEU A 44 -14.72 6.86 32.13
C LEU A 44 -15.55 8.09 31.76
N ASP A 45 -15.40 8.59 30.53
CA ASP A 45 -16.13 9.74 30.00
C ASP A 45 -17.60 9.44 29.74
N GLN A 46 -17.92 8.22 29.27
CA GLN A 46 -19.28 7.81 28.88
C GLN A 46 -19.66 6.40 29.40
N PRO A 47 -19.75 6.19 30.73
CA PRO A 47 -19.90 4.85 31.30
C PRO A 47 -21.26 4.19 31.04
N ILE A 48 -22.29 4.97 30.72
CA ILE A 48 -23.67 4.48 30.47
C ILE A 48 -23.88 4.14 28.98
N GLN A 49 -23.12 4.77 28.08
CA GLN A 49 -23.26 4.59 26.62
C GLN A 49 -22.25 3.60 26.03
N SER A 50 -21.13 3.38 26.70
CA SER A 50 -20.09 2.46 26.26
C SER A 50 -20.46 1.00 26.60
N ASN A 51 -20.45 0.12 25.60
CA ASN A 51 -20.62 -1.33 25.80
C ASN A 51 -19.35 -2.02 26.37
N LEU A 52 -18.46 -1.25 27.00
CA LEU A 52 -17.10 -1.67 27.40
C LEU A 52 -17.01 -2.09 28.87
N SER A 53 -18.12 -2.08 29.63
CA SER A 53 -18.11 -2.40 31.06
C SER A 53 -17.50 -3.76 31.42
N ASN A 54 -17.59 -4.72 30.48
CA ASN A 54 -17.05 -6.07 30.61
C ASN A 54 -15.65 -6.26 29.99
N GLU A 55 -15.08 -5.21 29.40
CA GLU A 55 -13.71 -5.29 28.87
C GLU A 55 -12.72 -5.62 29.97
N LYS A 56 -11.76 -6.47 29.63
CA LYS A 56 -10.85 -7.09 30.60
C LYS A 56 -9.51 -6.38 30.61
N PHE A 57 -9.08 -6.03 31.81
CA PHE A 57 -7.78 -5.49 32.12
C PHE A 57 -6.98 -6.47 32.97
N PHE A 58 -5.72 -6.68 32.62
CA PHE A 58 -4.76 -7.46 33.40
C PHE A 58 -3.70 -6.51 33.92
N ASN A 59 -3.48 -6.49 35.24
CA ASN A 59 -2.44 -5.66 35.83
C ASN A 59 -1.07 -6.30 35.57
N CYS A 60 -0.37 -5.77 34.57
CA CYS A 60 0.95 -6.23 34.17
C CYS A 60 2.04 -5.34 34.77
N THR A 61 2.00 -5.09 36.08
CA THR A 61 3.09 -4.35 36.72
C THR A 61 4.45 -5.00 36.38
N GLN A 62 5.44 -4.16 36.09
CA GLN A 62 6.80 -4.54 35.69
C GLN A 62 7.31 -5.76 36.49
N PRO A 63 7.91 -6.79 35.83
CA PRO A 63 8.48 -6.79 34.47
C PRO A 63 7.55 -7.29 33.35
N TRP A 64 6.27 -7.53 33.64
CA TRP A 64 5.37 -8.19 32.71
C TRP A 64 4.69 -7.19 31.76
N PHE A 65 4.35 -7.63 30.56
CA PHE A 65 3.59 -6.83 29.59
C PHE A 65 2.84 -7.73 28.61
N GLY A 66 1.96 -7.12 27.81
CA GLY A 66 1.09 -7.81 26.85
C GLY A 66 -0.33 -8.00 27.38
N SER A 67 -1.23 -8.42 26.49
CA SER A 67 -2.68 -8.45 26.74
C SER A 67 -3.13 -9.32 27.93
N ARG A 68 -2.30 -10.28 28.37
CA ARG A 68 -2.51 -11.13 29.55
C ARG A 68 -1.24 -11.25 30.41
N CYS A 69 -0.38 -10.23 30.37
CA CYS A 69 0.91 -10.19 31.04
C CYS A 69 1.87 -11.32 30.62
N GLN A 70 1.69 -11.85 29.40
CA GLN A 70 2.37 -13.06 28.94
C GLN A 70 3.85 -12.89 28.61
N TYR A 71 4.37 -11.66 28.60
CA TYR A 71 5.73 -11.36 28.18
C TYR A 71 6.50 -10.67 29.30
N ALA A 72 7.78 -10.98 29.40
CA ALA A 72 8.74 -10.25 30.22
C ALA A 72 10.09 -10.18 29.49
N LEU A 73 10.82 -9.09 29.69
CA LEU A 73 12.14 -8.92 29.11
C LEU A 73 13.16 -9.77 29.88
N LYS A 74 13.84 -10.68 29.16
CA LYS A 74 14.82 -11.63 29.73
C LYS A 74 16.20 -11.00 29.99
N PHE A 75 16.49 -9.85 29.38
CA PHE A 75 17.78 -9.17 29.45
C PHE A 75 17.61 -7.69 29.75
N ASN A 76 18.69 -7.04 30.18
CA ASN A 76 18.77 -5.58 30.24
C ASN A 76 18.60 -5.00 28.82
N GLU A 77 17.99 -3.82 28.69
CA GLU A 77 17.62 -3.18 27.41
C GLU A 77 18.77 -3.20 26.39
N ASP A 78 20.00 -2.87 26.82
CA ASP A 78 21.19 -2.84 25.96
C ASP A 78 21.53 -4.20 25.29
N LYS A 79 21.36 -5.32 26.01
CA LYS A 79 21.66 -6.66 25.49
C LYS A 79 20.52 -7.21 24.63
N LEU A 80 19.31 -6.69 24.81
CA LEU A 80 18.14 -7.04 24.01
C LEU A 80 18.28 -6.55 22.58
N VAL A 81 18.71 -5.29 22.42
CA VAL A 81 18.95 -4.68 21.12
C VAL A 81 20.03 -5.47 20.35
N GLN A 82 21.17 -5.73 21.01
CA GLN A 82 22.28 -6.47 20.40
C GLN A 82 21.90 -7.90 19.97
N ASN A 83 21.22 -8.67 20.82
CA ASN A 83 20.77 -10.03 20.48
C ASN A 83 19.67 -10.05 19.41
N SER A 84 18.82 -9.03 19.35
CA SER A 84 17.76 -8.93 18.34
C SER A 84 18.36 -8.74 16.94
N PHE A 85 19.45 -7.98 16.83
CA PHE A 85 20.20 -7.85 15.58
C PHE A 85 20.91 -9.15 15.18
N GLU A 86 21.53 -9.86 16.13
CA GLU A 86 22.20 -11.13 15.83
C GLU A 86 21.23 -12.22 15.36
N THR A 87 20.01 -12.26 15.91
CA THR A 87 19.00 -13.28 15.55
C THR A 87 18.32 -12.97 14.21
N ALA A 88 18.10 -11.68 13.90
CA ALA A 88 17.49 -11.26 12.64
C ALA A 88 18.37 -11.55 11.41
N LEU A 89 19.68 -11.73 11.61
CA LEU A 89 20.63 -12.10 10.56
C LEU A 89 20.59 -13.60 10.20
N THR A 90 19.95 -14.45 11.01
CA THR A 90 20.05 -15.91 10.87
C THR A 90 18.78 -16.63 10.40
N ASP A 91 17.60 -16.00 10.48
CA ASP A 91 16.33 -16.64 10.11
C ASP A 91 15.83 -16.20 8.73
N ASP A 92 15.88 -17.13 7.78
CA ASP A 92 15.51 -16.98 6.37
C ASP A 92 13.99 -16.97 6.11
N ILE A 93 13.16 -16.90 7.15
CA ILE A 93 11.68 -16.92 7.02
C ILE A 93 11.07 -16.00 8.08
N PHE A 94 11.06 -14.69 7.83
CA PHE A 94 10.17 -13.80 8.58
C PHE A 94 8.72 -14.11 8.19
N ALA A 95 7.97 -14.71 9.11
CA ALA A 95 6.52 -14.72 9.02
C ALA A 95 6.06 -13.27 9.20
N GLY A 96 5.58 -12.64 8.11
CA GLY A 96 5.15 -11.24 8.11
C GLY A 96 4.22 -10.92 9.29
N THR A 97 4.33 -9.71 9.82
CA THR A 97 3.40 -9.22 10.85
C THR A 97 2.07 -8.86 10.20
N CYS A 98 0.98 -9.15 10.93
CA CYS A 98 -0.36 -8.79 10.52
C CYS A 98 -0.86 -7.65 11.40
N TYR A 99 -1.42 -6.63 10.79
CA TYR A 99 -2.18 -5.63 11.52
C TYR A 99 -3.54 -6.22 11.88
N VAL A 100 -3.83 -6.31 13.18
CA VAL A 100 -5.00 -7.02 13.71
C VAL A 100 -6.09 -6.10 14.27
N LEU A 101 -5.78 -4.81 14.45
CA LEU A 101 -6.73 -3.84 15.03
C LEU A 101 -7.80 -3.40 14.02
N LEU A 102 -7.58 -3.64 12.73
CA LEU A 102 -8.55 -3.39 11.68
C LEU A 102 -9.07 -4.72 11.11
N GLU A 103 -10.38 -4.93 11.18
CA GLU A 103 -11.02 -6.08 10.56
C GLU A 103 -11.01 -5.94 9.04
N CYS A 104 -10.01 -6.52 8.38
CA CYS A 104 -9.81 -6.42 6.94
C CYS A 104 -10.07 -7.76 6.23
N ASN A 105 -10.94 -7.74 5.21
CA ASN A 105 -11.15 -8.89 4.33
C ASN A 105 -10.32 -8.76 3.05
N ARG A 106 -9.19 -9.49 2.97
CA ARG A 106 -8.29 -9.52 1.79
C ARG A 106 -8.72 -10.50 0.69
N GLY A 107 -9.91 -11.09 0.76
CA GLY A 107 -10.42 -11.98 -0.28
C GLY A 107 -9.85 -13.42 -0.29
N GLY A 108 -9.00 -13.77 0.69
CA GLY A 108 -8.43 -15.13 0.88
C GLY A 108 -7.65 -15.25 2.20
N SER A 109 -7.44 -16.48 2.71
CA SER A 109 -6.98 -16.73 4.10
C SER A 109 -5.48 -16.65 4.35
N SER A 110 -4.63 -16.45 3.34
CA SER A 110 -3.15 -16.49 3.51
C SER A 110 -2.47 -15.12 3.55
N MET A 111 -3.18 -14.04 3.20
CA MET A 111 -2.61 -12.68 3.18
C MET A 111 -3.34 -11.81 4.20
N CYS A 112 -2.60 -11.25 5.14
CA CYS A 112 -3.11 -10.29 6.11
C CYS A 112 -2.65 -8.86 5.79
N LEU A 113 -3.40 -7.89 6.29
CA LEU A 113 -3.11 -6.46 6.19
C LEU A 113 -1.77 -6.14 6.84
N ASP A 114 -0.86 -5.52 6.10
CA ASP A 114 0.30 -4.83 6.66
C ASP A 114 -0.11 -3.42 7.07
N TRP A 115 0.45 -2.90 8.16
CA TRP A 115 0.04 -1.57 8.65
C TRP A 115 0.37 -0.45 7.66
N ARG A 116 1.39 -0.62 6.80
CA ARG A 116 1.78 0.35 5.76
C ARG A 116 0.83 0.35 4.56
N GLU A 117 -0.09 -0.58 4.51
CA GLU A 117 -1.17 -0.66 3.52
C GLU A 117 -2.47 0.00 4.06
N ILE A 118 -2.38 0.78 5.15
CA ILE A 118 -3.48 1.58 5.71
C ILE A 118 -3.25 3.03 5.34
N CYS A 119 -4.27 3.70 4.80
CA CYS A 119 -4.19 5.08 4.33
C CYS A 119 -3.08 5.33 3.31
N ASP A 120 -2.84 4.36 2.43
CA ASP A 120 -1.81 4.46 1.38
C ASP A 120 -2.40 4.87 0.02
N GLY A 121 -3.70 5.17 -0.02
CA GLY A 121 -4.44 5.52 -1.22
C GLY A 121 -4.90 4.31 -2.03
N ARG A 122 -4.82 3.08 -1.49
CA ARG A 122 -5.25 1.86 -2.15
C ARG A 122 -6.23 1.07 -1.28
N ILE A 123 -7.35 0.70 -1.90
CA ILE A 123 -8.28 -0.21 -1.24
C ILE A 123 -7.76 -1.65 -1.41
N ASP A 124 -7.18 -2.18 -0.36
CA ASP A 124 -6.79 -3.59 -0.24
C ASP A 124 -7.85 -4.40 0.54
N CYS A 125 -8.60 -3.78 1.46
CA CYS A 125 -9.68 -4.44 2.21
C CYS A 125 -11.01 -4.43 1.43
N LEU A 126 -11.51 -5.61 1.04
CA LEU A 126 -12.72 -5.79 0.23
C LEU A 126 -14.03 -5.57 0.99
N ASN A 127 -13.98 -5.46 2.33
CA ASN A 127 -15.14 -5.17 3.18
C ASN A 127 -15.43 -3.67 3.27
N GLY A 128 -15.47 -3.00 2.12
CA GLY A 128 -15.81 -1.58 2.02
C GLY A 128 -14.63 -0.62 2.15
N GLY A 129 -13.40 -1.06 1.88
CA GLY A 129 -12.21 -0.20 1.89
C GLY A 129 -11.92 0.41 3.26
N VAL A 130 -12.05 -0.40 4.32
CA VAL A 130 -11.87 0.04 5.71
C VAL A 130 -10.46 0.53 6.03
N ASP A 131 -9.46 0.04 5.29
CA ASP A 131 -8.06 0.47 5.32
C ASP A 131 -7.87 1.91 4.84
N GLU A 132 -8.75 2.37 3.96
CA GLU A 132 -8.75 3.73 3.42
C GLU A 132 -9.82 4.63 4.05
N ASN A 133 -10.45 4.16 5.14
CA ASN A 133 -11.52 4.88 5.80
C ASN A 133 -10.97 5.96 6.74
N GLN A 134 -11.57 7.14 6.71
CA GLN A 134 -11.22 8.31 7.52
C GLN A 134 -9.79 8.86 7.35
N CYS A 135 -9.00 8.34 6.40
CA CYS A 135 -7.65 8.83 6.11
C CYS A 135 -7.63 10.32 5.72
N PHE A 136 -8.68 10.80 5.07
CA PHE A 136 -8.86 12.22 4.76
C PHE A 136 -8.83 13.13 6.01
N ASN A 137 -9.27 12.65 7.17
CA ASN A 137 -9.25 13.43 8.41
C ASN A 137 -7.83 13.61 8.95
N LEU A 138 -6.90 12.71 8.61
CA LEU A 138 -5.48 12.90 8.90
C LEU A 138 -4.90 13.93 7.93
N GLU A 139 -5.23 13.79 6.64
CA GLU A 139 -4.75 14.66 5.57
C GLU A 139 -5.29 16.09 5.60
N ILE A 140 -6.32 16.42 6.40
CA ILE A 140 -6.84 17.80 6.55
C ILE A 140 -6.11 18.60 7.64
N ASN A 141 -5.38 17.94 8.54
CA ASN A 141 -4.72 18.58 9.68
C ASN A 141 -3.79 19.72 9.24
N GLU A 142 -3.84 20.92 9.81
CA GLU A 142 -2.95 22.03 9.46
C GLU A 142 -1.82 22.19 10.49
N CYS A 143 -0.59 22.36 10.04
CA CYS A 143 0.59 22.49 10.90
C CYS A 143 0.88 23.96 11.27
N ASN A 144 1.59 24.17 12.37
CA ASN A 144 2.02 25.50 12.78
C ASN A 144 3.09 26.08 11.84
N GLU A 145 3.32 27.39 11.91
CA GLU A 145 4.31 28.08 11.06
C GLU A 145 5.75 27.56 11.22
N ASN A 146 6.10 26.91 12.33
CA ASN A 146 7.41 26.32 12.58
C ASN A 146 7.48 24.81 12.27
N GLU A 147 6.43 24.25 11.68
CA GLU A 147 6.30 22.83 11.36
C GLU A 147 6.21 22.62 9.84
N TYR A 148 6.79 21.53 9.39
CA TYR A 148 6.58 20.98 8.06
C TYR A 148 5.46 19.95 8.11
N ARG A 149 4.74 19.86 6.99
CA ARG A 149 3.60 19.01 6.84
C ARG A 149 3.88 17.89 5.86
N CYS A 150 3.79 16.66 6.35
CA CYS A 150 3.92 15.46 5.55
C CYS A 150 2.70 15.26 4.64
N HIS A 151 2.79 14.44 3.59
CA HIS A 151 1.67 14.21 2.67
C HIS A 151 0.51 13.43 3.29
N ASN A 152 0.77 12.67 4.34
CA ASN A 152 -0.23 11.99 5.17
C ASN A 152 -0.84 12.88 6.27
N GLY A 153 -0.44 14.17 6.36
CA GLY A 153 -0.97 15.14 7.33
C GLY A 153 -0.24 15.21 8.67
N LEU A 154 0.82 14.41 8.87
CA LEU A 154 1.71 14.51 10.04
C LEU A 154 2.46 15.86 10.03
N CYS A 155 2.60 16.48 11.20
CA CYS A 155 3.37 17.69 11.39
C CYS A 155 4.70 17.38 12.08
N ILE A 156 5.81 17.75 11.45
CA ILE A 156 7.16 17.59 12.00
C ILE A 156 7.82 18.96 12.18
N PRO A 157 8.69 19.16 13.17
CA PRO A 157 9.46 20.39 13.30
C PRO A 157 10.33 20.71 12.06
N LYS A 158 10.30 21.95 11.56
CA LYS A 158 11.08 22.38 10.38
C LYS A 158 12.59 22.22 10.53
N ILE A 159 13.10 22.20 11.76
CA ILE A 159 14.52 21.98 12.04
C ILE A 159 15.03 20.67 11.42
N PHE A 160 14.17 19.66 11.29
CA PHE A 160 14.52 18.39 10.64
C PHE A 160 14.81 18.54 9.14
N LEU A 161 14.20 19.52 8.48
CA LEU A 161 14.45 19.81 7.06
C LEU A 161 15.66 20.71 6.84
N GLU A 162 15.92 21.62 7.77
CA GLU A 162 16.99 22.62 7.68
C GLU A 162 18.38 22.02 7.93
N MET A 163 18.45 20.96 8.73
CA MET A 163 19.70 20.33 9.13
C MET A 163 20.19 19.23 8.17
N ASP A 164 19.45 18.95 7.09
CA ASP A 164 19.75 17.88 6.12
C ASP A 164 20.05 16.56 6.82
N PHE A 165 19.21 16.19 7.81
CA PHE A 165 19.31 14.89 8.45
C PHE A 165 19.22 13.81 7.36
N GLU A 166 20.10 12.81 7.41
CA GLU A 166 20.12 11.69 6.44
C GLU A 166 18.91 10.74 6.60
N GLU A 167 17.92 11.10 7.42
CA GLU A 167 16.79 10.26 7.82
C GLU A 167 15.46 10.99 7.66
N ALA A 168 14.51 10.34 6.99
CA ALA A 168 13.13 10.80 6.91
C ALA A 168 12.45 10.77 8.28
N GLN A 169 11.73 11.82 8.62
CA GLN A 169 10.89 11.93 9.82
C GLN A 169 9.41 11.73 9.50
N CYS A 170 8.98 12.01 8.27
CA CYS A 170 7.63 11.67 7.84
C CYS A 170 7.50 10.17 7.60
N LEU A 171 6.39 9.57 8.03
CA LEU A 171 6.11 8.14 7.81
C LEU A 171 5.95 7.78 6.32
N ASP A 172 5.43 8.70 5.51
CA ASP A 172 5.38 8.61 4.04
C ASP A 172 6.68 9.06 3.36
N ARG A 173 7.66 9.47 4.19
CA ARG A 173 8.94 10.06 3.81
C ARG A 173 8.78 11.32 2.96
N SER A 174 7.66 12.02 2.97
CA SER A 174 7.48 13.17 2.10
C SER A 174 8.43 14.32 2.41
N ASP A 175 9.21 14.26 3.49
CA ASP A 175 10.25 15.22 3.88
C ASP A 175 11.65 14.90 3.33
N TYR A 176 11.87 13.70 2.80
CA TYR A 176 13.21 13.21 2.43
C TYR A 176 13.41 13.03 0.93
N LEU A 177 14.58 13.40 0.40
CA LEU A 177 14.79 13.53 -1.05
C LEU A 177 15.39 12.30 -1.72
N VAL A 178 16.13 11.51 -0.97
CA VAL A 178 16.87 10.36 -1.51
C VAL A 178 16.01 9.12 -1.32
N ASN A 179 15.90 8.29 -2.35
CA ASN A 179 15.46 6.90 -2.19
C ASN A 179 16.45 6.22 -1.24
N SER A 180 16.16 6.29 0.07
CA SER A 180 16.84 5.48 1.05
C SER A 180 16.44 4.04 0.74
N PHE A 181 17.24 3.40 -0.11
CA PHE A 181 17.10 2.02 -0.50
C PHE A 181 17.27 1.14 0.75
N CYS A 182 16.19 0.99 1.51
CA CYS A 182 16.07 -0.02 2.56
C CYS A 182 16.38 -1.43 2.04
N ALA A 183 16.33 -1.63 0.72
CA ALA A 183 16.50 -2.93 0.09
C ALA A 183 17.91 -3.26 -0.43
N LYS A 184 18.86 -2.31 -0.55
CA LYS A 184 20.06 -2.56 -1.39
C LYS A 184 21.43 -2.47 -0.76
N PHE A 185 21.63 -1.73 0.33
CA PHE A 185 22.93 -1.70 1.00
C PHE A 185 22.74 -1.66 2.51
N TYR A 186 23.56 -2.47 3.19
CA TYR A 186 23.69 -2.60 4.64
C TYR A 186 22.75 -3.59 5.33
N PHE A 187 23.22 -4.84 5.36
CA PHE A 187 22.91 -5.87 6.37
C PHE A 187 23.21 -5.44 7.83
N ASN A 188 23.51 -4.16 8.07
CA ASN A 188 23.89 -3.60 9.38
C ASN A 188 22.98 -2.42 9.80
N LEU A 189 22.00 -2.03 8.98
CA LEU A 189 21.02 -1.02 9.40
C LEU A 189 19.92 -1.66 10.23
N ASN A 190 19.40 -0.89 11.18
CA ASN A 190 18.30 -1.29 12.05
C ASN A 190 17.09 -1.67 11.17
N LEU A 191 16.73 -2.95 11.10
CA LEU A 191 15.53 -3.43 10.38
C LEU A 191 14.27 -2.64 10.76
N PHE A 192 14.24 -2.08 11.97
CA PHE A 192 13.20 -1.19 12.46
C PHE A 192 13.04 0.06 11.60
N GLU A 193 14.11 0.78 11.28
CA GLU A 193 14.03 2.03 10.50
C GLU A 193 13.31 1.82 9.17
N CYS A 194 13.55 0.70 8.49
CA CYS A 194 12.89 0.39 7.23
C CYS A 194 11.43 -0.07 7.36
N GLN A 195 11.06 -0.58 8.53
CA GLN A 195 9.71 -1.04 8.80
C GLN A 195 8.76 0.10 9.18
N GLU A 196 9.28 1.23 9.68
CA GLU A 196 8.53 2.41 10.12
C GLU A 196 7.99 3.31 8.99
N PHE A 197 8.27 3.01 7.72
CA PHE A 197 7.87 3.88 6.61
C PHE A 197 6.92 3.19 5.61
N ILE A 198 5.98 3.98 5.09
CA ILE A 198 5.08 3.59 4.00
C ILE A 198 5.85 3.54 2.68
N CYS A 199 5.44 2.63 1.80
CA CYS A 199 6.05 2.49 0.48
C CYS A 199 5.69 3.65 -0.44
N ARG A 200 6.70 4.28 -1.05
CA ARG A 200 6.47 5.38 -1.96
C ARG A 200 5.94 4.94 -3.33
N PRO A 201 5.14 5.80 -4.00
CA PRO A 201 4.66 5.55 -5.36
C PRO A 201 5.76 5.23 -6.39
N ASP A 202 6.92 5.87 -6.29
CA ASP A 202 8.04 5.74 -7.21
C ASP A 202 8.93 4.49 -6.96
N GLU A 203 8.97 3.99 -5.72
CA GLU A 203 9.72 2.78 -5.33
C GLU A 203 8.90 1.50 -5.47
N GLY A 204 7.57 1.62 -5.49
CA GLY A 204 6.63 0.52 -5.60
C GLY A 204 5.70 0.45 -4.41
N LYS A 205 4.38 0.55 -4.67
CA LYS A 205 3.33 0.69 -3.66
C LYS A 205 3.00 -0.61 -2.91
N PHE A 206 3.75 -1.71 -3.09
CA PHE A 206 3.47 -2.97 -2.39
C PHE A 206 4.50 -3.21 -1.29
N SER A 207 4.02 -3.24 -0.04
CA SER A 207 4.83 -3.56 1.13
C SER A 207 5.08 -5.06 1.21
N CYS A 208 6.35 -5.46 1.26
CA CYS A 208 6.73 -6.84 1.48
C CYS A 208 6.57 -7.29 2.93
N GLY A 209 6.32 -6.41 3.90
CA GLY A 209 6.18 -6.82 5.31
C GLY A 209 7.46 -6.67 6.15
N ASP A 210 8.61 -6.48 5.50
CA ASP A 210 9.95 -6.46 6.12
C ASP A 210 10.70 -5.14 5.89
N GLY A 211 10.04 -4.13 5.32
CA GLY A 211 10.64 -2.85 4.93
C GLY A 211 11.08 -2.80 3.46
N GLN A 212 11.00 -3.92 2.74
CA GLN A 212 11.14 -3.92 1.29
C GLN A 212 9.83 -3.42 0.64
N CYS A 213 9.96 -2.50 -0.30
CA CYS A 213 8.89 -2.04 -1.18
C CYS A 213 9.14 -2.52 -2.61
N VAL A 214 8.10 -3.02 -3.27
CA VAL A 214 8.15 -3.48 -4.66
C VAL A 214 6.88 -3.07 -5.39
N GLN A 215 6.86 -3.22 -6.71
CA GLN A 215 5.61 -3.09 -7.49
C GLN A 215 4.71 -4.31 -7.23
N ASP A 216 3.40 -4.17 -7.47
CA ASP A 216 2.45 -5.25 -7.20
C ASP A 216 2.83 -6.54 -7.93
N PHE A 217 2.79 -7.67 -7.20
CA PHE A 217 3.21 -8.99 -7.66
C PHE A 217 4.71 -9.14 -7.98
N HIS A 218 5.55 -8.11 -7.88
CA HIS A 218 7.00 -8.25 -8.01
C HIS A 218 7.61 -8.99 -6.81
N GLU A 219 8.81 -9.53 -6.98
CA GLU A 219 9.40 -10.47 -6.03
C GLU A 219 9.83 -9.79 -4.70
N CYS A 220 9.12 -10.13 -3.62
CA CYS A 220 9.54 -9.90 -2.24
C CYS A 220 10.48 -11.00 -1.77
N LYS A 221 11.54 -10.64 -1.02
CA LYS A 221 12.50 -11.60 -0.43
C LYS A 221 11.81 -12.64 0.46
N ASN A 222 10.82 -12.20 1.25
CA ASN A 222 10.04 -13.07 2.12
C ASN A 222 8.85 -13.76 1.44
N ASN A 223 8.75 -13.69 0.10
CA ASN A 223 7.69 -14.29 -0.70
C ASN A 223 6.26 -13.76 -0.46
N ARG A 224 6.06 -12.61 0.21
CA ARG A 224 4.71 -12.02 0.42
C ARG A 224 3.94 -11.79 -0.89
N HIS A 225 4.64 -11.49 -1.98
CA HIS A 225 4.07 -11.37 -3.33
C HIS A 225 3.36 -12.65 -3.83
N LEU A 226 3.78 -13.84 -3.39
CA LEU A 226 3.09 -15.10 -3.70
C LEU A 226 1.78 -15.21 -2.92
N ALA A 227 1.72 -14.72 -1.68
CA ALA A 227 0.50 -14.68 -0.89
C ALA A 227 -0.55 -13.73 -1.54
N LEU A 228 -0.10 -12.59 -2.08
CA LEU A 228 -0.94 -11.70 -2.88
C LEU A 228 -1.47 -12.38 -4.17
N ALA A 229 -0.62 -13.11 -4.88
CA ALA A 229 -1.05 -13.86 -6.06
C ALA A 229 -2.05 -14.98 -5.71
N GLN A 230 -1.86 -15.63 -4.56
CA GLN A 230 -2.75 -16.68 -4.06
C GLN A 230 -4.10 -16.12 -3.61
N SER A 231 -4.15 -14.95 -2.94
CA SER A 231 -5.41 -14.34 -2.51
C SER A 231 -6.30 -13.98 -3.69
N LEU A 232 -5.72 -13.54 -4.82
CA LEU A 232 -6.45 -13.32 -6.07
C LEU A 232 -6.83 -14.62 -6.80
N SER A 233 -6.16 -15.72 -6.53
CA SER A 233 -6.40 -17.01 -7.20
C SER A 233 -7.49 -17.85 -6.52
N VAL A 234 -8.39 -17.25 -5.74
CA VAL A 234 -9.49 -17.98 -5.09
C VAL A 234 -10.55 -18.45 -6.08
N GLN A 235 -11.14 -19.62 -5.80
CA GLN A 235 -12.14 -20.24 -6.69
C GLN A 235 -13.46 -19.45 -6.76
N GLY A 236 -13.95 -18.98 -5.62
CA GLY A 236 -15.24 -18.30 -5.52
C GLY A 236 -16.39 -19.12 -6.09
N ASN A 237 -17.12 -18.54 -7.05
CA ASN A 237 -18.29 -19.14 -7.69
C ASN A 237 -17.97 -19.93 -8.99
N LEU A 238 -16.69 -20.01 -9.38
CA LEU A 238 -16.29 -20.73 -10.58
C LEU A 238 -16.29 -22.25 -10.36
N SER A 239 -16.59 -23.01 -11.41
CA SER A 239 -16.34 -24.46 -11.37
C SER A 239 -14.84 -24.70 -11.25
N TYR A 240 -14.47 -25.83 -10.64
CA TYR A 240 -13.07 -26.19 -10.42
C TYR A 240 -12.27 -26.19 -11.73
N GLU A 241 -12.87 -26.69 -12.82
CA GLU A 241 -12.26 -26.79 -14.15
C GLU A 241 -12.03 -25.42 -14.79
N CYS A 242 -13.00 -24.51 -14.67
CA CYS A 242 -12.85 -23.14 -15.16
C CYS A 242 -11.82 -22.37 -14.35
N TRP A 243 -11.87 -22.50 -13.03
CA TRP A 243 -10.95 -21.87 -12.11
C TRP A 243 -9.51 -22.30 -12.37
N ILE A 244 -9.21 -23.60 -12.35
CA ILE A 244 -7.85 -24.10 -12.57
C ILE A 244 -7.31 -23.71 -13.95
N SER A 245 -8.17 -23.73 -14.98
CA SER A 245 -7.81 -23.32 -16.34
C SER A 245 -7.42 -21.85 -16.39
N MET A 246 -8.19 -20.98 -15.75
CA MET A 246 -7.93 -19.54 -15.72
C MET A 246 -6.68 -19.18 -14.91
N VAL A 247 -6.47 -19.83 -13.76
CA VAL A 247 -5.24 -19.62 -12.97
C VAL A 247 -4.01 -19.94 -13.83
N CYS A 248 -4.02 -21.07 -14.53
CA CYS A 248 -2.90 -21.49 -15.36
C CYS A 248 -2.74 -20.66 -16.64
N LEU A 249 -3.83 -20.26 -17.29
CA LEU A 249 -3.77 -19.44 -18.51
C LEU A 249 -3.34 -18.01 -18.23
N THR A 250 -3.78 -17.41 -17.13
CA THR A 250 -3.34 -16.06 -16.74
C THR A 250 -1.90 -16.06 -16.23
N LYS A 251 -1.38 -17.21 -15.78
CA LYS A 251 -0.06 -17.36 -15.15
C LYS A 251 0.11 -16.44 -13.93
N ILE A 252 -0.98 -16.24 -13.18
CA ILE A 252 -0.94 -15.50 -11.92
C ILE A 252 -0.12 -16.27 -10.87
N ILE A 253 -0.23 -17.61 -10.86
CA ILE A 253 0.62 -18.52 -10.10
C ILE A 253 1.02 -19.73 -10.97
N ASP A 254 2.23 -20.26 -10.75
CA ASP A 254 2.78 -21.37 -11.54
C ASP A 254 2.45 -22.77 -10.97
N LYS A 255 2.00 -22.82 -9.70
CA LYS A 255 1.69 -24.03 -8.95
C LYS A 255 0.46 -23.84 -8.07
N ILE A 256 -0.39 -24.85 -8.01
CA ILE A 256 -1.58 -24.92 -7.15
C ILE A 256 -1.52 -26.27 -6.43
N GLU A 257 -1.53 -26.29 -5.10
CA GLU A 257 -1.53 -27.54 -4.31
C GLU A 257 -0.42 -28.53 -4.73
N ASN A 258 0.78 -28.02 -5.05
CA ASN A 258 1.93 -28.76 -5.59
C ASN A 258 1.80 -29.29 -7.03
N ILE A 259 0.67 -29.08 -7.70
CA ILE A 259 0.48 -29.39 -9.12
C ILE A 259 0.94 -28.20 -9.96
N SER A 260 1.82 -28.45 -10.93
CA SER A 260 2.31 -27.39 -11.81
C SER A 260 1.34 -27.14 -12.96
N CYS A 261 1.06 -25.87 -13.25
CA CYS A 261 0.28 -25.47 -14.42
C CYS A 261 0.88 -26.00 -15.75
N ASN A 262 2.19 -26.26 -15.80
CA ASN A 262 2.85 -26.86 -16.96
C ASN A 262 2.35 -28.29 -17.28
N GLN A 263 1.86 -29.03 -16.28
CA GLN A 263 1.24 -30.34 -16.49
C GLN A 263 -0.16 -30.20 -17.10
N PHE A 264 -0.88 -29.15 -16.72
CA PHE A 264 -2.25 -28.88 -17.15
C PHE A 264 -2.33 -28.26 -18.55
N ILE A 265 -1.45 -27.28 -18.83
CA ILE A 265 -1.33 -26.51 -20.08
C ILE A 265 -0.98 -27.40 -21.29
N ARG A 266 -0.25 -28.50 -21.08
CA ARG A 266 0.16 -29.42 -22.17
C ARG A 266 -0.94 -30.36 -22.64
N SER A 267 -2.11 -30.35 -22.00
CA SER A 267 -3.21 -31.25 -22.34
C SER A 267 -4.19 -30.56 -23.30
N SER A 268 -4.70 -31.30 -24.29
CA SER A 268 -5.90 -30.89 -25.04
C SER A 268 -7.14 -30.70 -24.15
N GLU A 269 -7.03 -31.06 -22.87
CA GLU A 269 -8.10 -31.05 -21.89
C GLU A 269 -8.43 -29.64 -21.41
N ILE A 270 -7.46 -28.71 -21.36
CA ILE A 270 -7.71 -27.33 -20.93
C ILE A 270 -8.69 -26.60 -21.86
N ILE A 271 -8.58 -26.83 -23.18
CA ILE A 271 -9.50 -26.26 -24.18
C ILE A 271 -10.90 -26.85 -24.01
N LYS A 272 -11.02 -28.17 -23.75
CA LYS A 272 -12.33 -28.81 -23.50
C LYS A 272 -12.98 -28.29 -22.22
N GLN A 273 -12.19 -28.12 -21.16
CA GLN A 273 -12.67 -27.56 -19.90
C GLN A 273 -13.17 -26.13 -20.09
N LEU A 274 -12.43 -25.30 -20.82
CA LEU A 274 -12.86 -23.93 -21.15
C LEU A 274 -14.15 -23.88 -21.97
N LYS A 275 -14.40 -24.85 -22.86
CA LYS A 275 -15.68 -24.96 -23.58
C LYS A 275 -16.88 -25.21 -22.66
N SER A 276 -16.66 -25.77 -21.46
CA SER A 276 -17.72 -25.94 -20.46
C SER A 276 -17.97 -24.67 -19.62
N CYS A 277 -17.04 -23.70 -19.67
CA CYS A 277 -17.17 -22.44 -18.97
C CYS A 277 -18.18 -21.51 -19.66
N LYS A 278 -18.90 -20.72 -18.86
CA LYS A 278 -19.79 -19.68 -19.36
C LYS A 278 -19.00 -18.38 -19.53
N PHE A 279 -19.05 -17.83 -20.74
CA PHE A 279 -18.42 -16.54 -21.07
C PHE A 279 -19.48 -15.44 -21.26
N PRO A 280 -19.14 -14.15 -21.01
CA PRO A 280 -17.85 -13.67 -20.49
C PRO A 280 -17.60 -14.12 -19.05
N LEU A 281 -16.34 -14.43 -18.75
CA LEU A 281 -15.91 -15.00 -17.48
C LEU A 281 -15.15 -13.94 -16.69
N GLN A 282 -15.56 -13.68 -15.45
CA GLN A 282 -14.80 -12.83 -14.54
C GLN A 282 -13.73 -13.66 -13.84
N PHE A 283 -12.46 -13.26 -13.97
CA PHE A 283 -11.36 -13.88 -13.25
C PHE A 283 -10.23 -12.86 -13.03
N PRO A 284 -9.67 -12.72 -11.83
CA PRO A 284 -10.14 -13.17 -10.53
C PRO A 284 -11.61 -12.86 -10.22
N VAL A 285 -12.18 -13.64 -9.30
CA VAL A 285 -13.56 -13.43 -8.81
C VAL A 285 -13.66 -12.22 -7.87
N ILE A 286 -12.53 -11.80 -7.29
CA ILE A 286 -12.38 -10.58 -6.50
C ILE A 286 -11.72 -9.47 -7.33
N PRO A 287 -11.87 -8.19 -6.94
CA PRO A 287 -11.21 -7.07 -7.61
C PRO A 287 -9.68 -7.20 -7.63
N VAL A 288 -9.05 -6.77 -8.71
CA VAL A 288 -7.58 -6.84 -8.91
C VAL A 288 -6.84 -5.58 -8.49
N LEU A 289 -7.52 -4.42 -8.49
CA LEU A 289 -6.96 -3.12 -8.11
C LEU A 289 -8.04 -2.24 -7.46
N HIS A 290 -7.63 -1.46 -6.45
CA HIS A 290 -8.43 -0.45 -5.75
C HIS A 290 -9.84 -0.92 -5.34
N GLY A 291 -10.00 -2.20 -4.97
CA GLY A 291 -11.28 -2.75 -4.51
C GLY A 291 -12.44 -2.78 -5.52
N HIS A 292 -12.27 -2.30 -6.76
CA HIS A 292 -13.36 -2.23 -7.74
C HIS A 292 -12.99 -2.68 -9.17
N VAL A 293 -11.70 -2.70 -9.53
CA VAL A 293 -11.28 -3.07 -10.89
C VAL A 293 -11.38 -4.58 -11.08
N LYS A 294 -12.01 -5.03 -12.16
CA LYS A 294 -12.25 -6.45 -12.45
C LYS A 294 -11.88 -6.78 -13.89
N PHE A 295 -11.45 -8.02 -14.14
CA PHE A 295 -11.14 -8.50 -15.48
C PHE A 295 -12.23 -9.41 -16.01
N LEU A 296 -12.62 -9.18 -17.26
CA LEU A 296 -13.51 -10.05 -18.01
C LEU A 296 -12.77 -10.65 -19.20
N TYR A 297 -12.95 -11.95 -19.36
CA TYR A 297 -12.42 -12.74 -20.45
C TYR A 297 -13.56 -13.19 -21.35
N HIS A 298 -13.39 -12.97 -22.64
CA HIS A 298 -14.27 -13.41 -23.70
C HIS A 298 -13.42 -13.91 -24.87
N PRO A 299 -12.79 -15.09 -24.74
CA PRO A 299 -11.95 -15.64 -25.78
C PRO A 299 -12.79 -15.86 -27.04
N LYS A 300 -12.62 -15.00 -28.04
CA LYS A 300 -13.36 -15.03 -29.30
C LYS A 300 -13.27 -16.39 -30.00
N GLU A 301 -12.14 -17.09 -29.82
CA GLU A 301 -11.85 -18.41 -30.38
C GLU A 301 -11.10 -19.27 -29.34
N ILE A 302 -11.84 -19.97 -28.47
CA ILE A 302 -11.25 -20.86 -27.44
C ILE A 302 -10.31 -21.91 -28.06
N ASP A 303 -10.62 -22.36 -29.29
CA ASP A 303 -9.83 -23.35 -30.03
C ASP A 303 -8.46 -22.82 -30.51
N ASN A 304 -8.28 -21.49 -30.59
CA ASN A 304 -7.05 -20.84 -31.05
C ASN A 304 -6.23 -20.24 -29.90
N ILE A 305 -6.60 -20.52 -28.64
CA ILE A 305 -5.84 -20.05 -27.48
C ILE A 305 -4.45 -20.66 -27.50
N ASN A 306 -3.42 -19.81 -27.60
CA ASN A 306 -2.05 -20.23 -27.42
C ASN A 306 -1.76 -20.40 -25.92
N VAL A 307 -1.94 -21.63 -25.43
CA VAL A 307 -1.73 -22.00 -24.01
C VAL A 307 -0.30 -21.76 -23.50
N THR A 308 0.66 -21.51 -24.40
CA THR A 308 2.03 -21.14 -24.00
C THR A 308 2.17 -19.66 -23.61
N LEU A 309 1.24 -18.81 -24.05
CA LEU A 309 1.20 -17.38 -23.76
C LEU A 309 0.26 -17.10 -22.58
N SER A 310 0.54 -16.03 -21.82
CA SER A 310 -0.40 -15.58 -20.78
C SER A 310 -1.65 -14.98 -21.44
N LEU A 311 -2.82 -15.36 -20.94
CA LEU A 311 -4.10 -14.84 -21.39
C LEU A 311 -4.32 -13.44 -20.80
N LYS A 312 -4.41 -12.44 -21.70
CA LYS A 312 -4.79 -11.07 -21.33
C LYS A 312 -6.31 -10.93 -21.21
N PRO A 313 -6.82 -10.04 -20.34
CA PRO A 313 -8.25 -9.73 -20.33
C PRO A 313 -8.68 -9.12 -21.66
N ASP A 314 -9.94 -9.34 -22.03
CA ASP A 314 -10.57 -8.71 -23.19
C ASP A 314 -11.16 -7.36 -22.81
N TYR A 315 -11.71 -7.29 -21.59
CA TYR A 315 -12.29 -6.09 -21.01
C TYR A 315 -11.81 -5.90 -19.57
N ILE A 316 -11.58 -4.65 -19.21
CA ILE A 316 -11.29 -4.21 -17.85
C ILE A 316 -12.50 -3.41 -17.37
N CYS A 317 -13.14 -3.89 -16.33
CA CYS A 317 -14.32 -3.31 -15.73
C CYS A 317 -13.99 -2.56 -14.46
N TYR A 318 -14.70 -1.48 -14.19
CA TYR A 318 -14.46 -0.57 -13.09
C TYR A 318 -15.76 0.11 -12.66
N ASP A 319 -15.73 0.76 -11.51
CA ASP A 319 -16.84 1.60 -11.05
C ASP A 319 -16.74 2.98 -11.72
N GLU A 320 -17.74 3.32 -12.52
CA GLU A 320 -17.81 4.59 -13.24
C GLU A 320 -17.95 5.79 -12.28
N GLN A 321 -18.47 5.60 -11.07
CA GLN A 321 -18.56 6.66 -10.06
C GLN A 321 -17.19 6.99 -9.46
N LEU A 322 -16.30 6.01 -9.35
CA LEU A 322 -14.95 6.19 -8.83
C LEU A 322 -13.97 6.65 -9.90
N CYS A 323 -14.22 6.29 -11.17
CA CYS A 323 -13.33 6.59 -12.30
C CYS A 323 -14.09 7.30 -13.44
N ASP A 324 -14.76 8.40 -13.13
CA ASP A 324 -15.65 9.14 -14.05
C ASP A 324 -14.94 9.76 -15.27
N PHE A 325 -13.63 9.94 -15.19
CA PHE A 325 -12.77 10.38 -16.30
C PHE A 325 -12.54 9.29 -17.36
N LEU A 326 -12.79 8.01 -17.05
CA LEU A 326 -12.64 6.91 -18.01
C LEU A 326 -13.93 6.73 -18.82
N THR A 327 -13.78 6.80 -20.15
CA THR A 327 -14.88 6.48 -21.05
C THR A 327 -15.10 4.97 -21.16
N SER A 328 -16.34 4.55 -20.95
CA SER A 328 -16.76 3.16 -21.11
C SER A 328 -16.98 2.80 -22.58
N THR A 329 -16.67 1.55 -22.93
CA THR A 329 -16.90 1.04 -24.29
C THR A 329 -17.79 -0.19 -24.34
N PHE A 330 -18.07 -0.78 -23.18
CA PHE A 330 -18.94 -1.93 -23.02
C PHE A 330 -19.60 -1.90 -21.63
N ARG A 331 -20.86 -2.32 -21.54
CA ARG A 331 -21.53 -2.56 -20.26
C ARG A 331 -21.95 -4.03 -20.20
N HIS A 332 -21.56 -4.70 -19.12
CA HIS A 332 -21.92 -6.10 -18.88
C HIS A 332 -22.63 -6.21 -17.53
N GLU A 333 -23.93 -6.50 -17.57
CA GLU A 333 -24.78 -6.49 -16.38
C GLU A 333 -24.72 -5.11 -15.68
N THR A 334 -24.17 -5.06 -14.46
CA THR A 334 -23.95 -3.83 -13.69
C THR A 334 -22.53 -3.27 -13.82
N LEU A 335 -21.67 -3.91 -14.60
CA LEU A 335 -20.26 -3.52 -14.75
C LEU A 335 -20.06 -2.59 -15.94
N THR A 336 -19.40 -1.46 -15.69
CA THR A 336 -18.90 -0.55 -16.71
C THR A 336 -17.50 -0.99 -17.12
N CYS A 337 -17.26 -1.20 -18.42
CA CYS A 337 -16.03 -1.81 -18.91
C CYS A 337 -15.43 -1.08 -20.11
N ARG A 338 -14.11 -1.23 -20.27
CA ARG A 338 -13.35 -0.77 -21.44
C ARG A 338 -12.57 -1.92 -22.05
N SER A 339 -12.54 -1.98 -23.37
CA SER A 339 -11.74 -2.99 -24.09
C SER A 339 -10.25 -2.78 -23.83
N SER A 340 -9.56 -3.87 -23.52
CA SER A 340 -8.11 -3.87 -23.28
C SER A 340 -7.31 -3.39 -24.50
N ASP A 341 -7.80 -3.59 -25.72
CA ASP A 341 -7.15 -3.09 -26.95
C ASP A 341 -7.19 -1.55 -27.03
N GLN A 342 -8.25 -0.93 -26.50
CA GLN A 342 -8.44 0.53 -26.50
C GLN A 342 -7.75 1.24 -25.33
N MET A 343 -7.27 0.49 -24.34
CA MET A 343 -6.41 1.00 -23.27
C MET A 343 -4.93 1.02 -23.70
N GLY A 344 -4.63 0.71 -24.97
CA GLY A 344 -3.29 0.85 -25.52
C GLY A 344 -2.25 0.03 -24.76
N LEU A 345 -2.65 -1.12 -24.19
CA LEU A 345 -1.75 -2.00 -23.46
C LEU A 345 -0.67 -2.51 -24.43
N MET A 346 0.47 -1.82 -24.44
CA MET A 346 1.63 -2.14 -25.28
C MET A 346 2.32 -3.40 -24.73
N MET A 347 1.72 -4.56 -24.99
CA MET A 347 2.23 -5.82 -24.47
C MET A 347 2.91 -6.61 -25.58
N ASN A 348 4.20 -6.89 -25.41
CA ASN A 348 4.87 -7.91 -26.20
C ASN A 348 4.29 -9.27 -25.83
N ALA A 349 3.52 -9.89 -26.73
CA ALA A 349 2.79 -11.14 -26.46
C ALA A 349 3.65 -12.30 -25.88
N LYS A 350 4.96 -12.32 -26.14
CA LYS A 350 5.89 -13.33 -25.58
C LYS A 350 6.36 -13.06 -24.15
N LEU A 351 6.24 -11.83 -23.65
CA LEU A 351 6.69 -11.38 -22.34
C LEU A 351 5.53 -10.98 -21.43
N THR A 352 4.28 -11.07 -21.90
CA THR A 352 3.10 -10.75 -21.10
C THR A 352 3.04 -11.69 -19.90
N THR A 353 3.28 -11.14 -18.72
CA THR A 353 3.05 -11.76 -17.42
C THR A 353 1.89 -11.07 -16.74
N TRP A 354 1.28 -11.71 -15.73
CA TRP A 354 0.28 -11.07 -14.89
C TRP A 354 0.76 -9.72 -14.33
N LYS A 355 2.01 -9.68 -13.85
CA LYS A 355 2.68 -8.47 -13.33
C LYS A 355 2.69 -7.35 -14.37
N SER A 356 3.09 -7.66 -15.61
CA SER A 356 3.11 -6.69 -16.70
C SER A 356 1.72 -6.15 -17.05
N ILE A 357 0.66 -6.97 -16.91
CA ILE A 357 -0.73 -6.51 -17.13
C ILE A 357 -1.08 -5.48 -16.06
N ILE A 358 -0.83 -5.79 -14.80
CA ILE A 358 -1.10 -4.90 -13.66
C ILE A 358 -0.32 -3.59 -13.79
N ASP A 359 0.99 -3.66 -14.05
CA ASP A 359 1.86 -2.49 -14.24
C ASP A 359 1.36 -1.57 -15.38
N SER A 360 0.76 -2.14 -16.43
CA SER A 360 0.26 -1.39 -17.59
C SER A 360 -1.08 -0.71 -17.34
N ILE A 361 -1.93 -1.27 -16.48
CA ILE A 361 -3.28 -0.75 -16.22
C ILE A 361 -3.31 0.20 -15.01
N LYS A 362 -2.42 -0.02 -14.04
CA LYS A 362 -2.42 0.71 -12.77
C LYS A 362 -2.41 2.24 -12.94
N PRO A 363 -1.62 2.84 -13.85
CA PRO A 363 -1.65 4.29 -14.07
C PRO A 363 -3.00 4.85 -14.52
N TYR A 364 -3.86 4.03 -15.14
CA TYR A 364 -5.22 4.46 -15.52
C TYR A 364 -6.15 4.56 -14.31
N PHE A 365 -5.89 3.78 -13.26
CA PHE A 365 -6.75 3.66 -12.09
C PHE A 365 -6.21 4.39 -10.85
N ASP A 366 -4.93 4.78 -10.83
CA ASP A 366 -4.37 5.66 -9.78
C ASP A 366 -5.13 7.00 -9.70
N GLY A 367 -5.71 7.46 -10.81
CA GLY A 367 -6.53 8.67 -10.87
C GLY A 367 -7.95 8.53 -10.31
N CYS A 368 -8.38 7.32 -9.95
CA CYS A 368 -9.71 7.08 -9.39
C CYS A 368 -9.84 7.60 -7.96
N ILE A 369 -11.09 7.84 -7.57
CA ILE A 369 -11.48 8.21 -6.21
C ILE A 369 -11.33 6.99 -5.31
N THR A 370 -10.56 7.11 -4.23
CA THR A 370 -10.70 6.22 -3.07
C THR A 370 -11.98 6.63 -2.34
N GLN A 371 -12.84 5.65 -2.01
CA GLN A 371 -14.27 5.78 -1.65
C GLN A 371 -14.64 6.85 -0.60
N HIS A 372 -13.68 7.48 0.08
CA HIS A 372 -13.88 8.44 1.16
C HIS A 372 -13.74 9.92 0.74
N TYR A 373 -13.31 10.25 -0.49
CA TYR A 373 -13.37 11.63 -0.99
C TYR A 373 -14.80 12.08 -1.39
N HIS A 374 -15.78 11.17 -1.41
CA HIS A 374 -17.17 11.49 -1.75
C HIS A 374 -17.89 12.43 -0.75
N ILE A 375 -17.35 12.60 0.46
CA ILE A 375 -18.01 13.32 1.57
C ILE A 375 -17.27 14.62 1.92
N VAL A 376 -16.39 15.10 1.04
CA VAL A 376 -15.66 16.34 1.31
C VAL A 376 -16.50 17.53 0.85
N ASP A 377 -16.65 18.52 1.72
CA ASP A 377 -17.22 19.81 1.36
C ASP A 377 -16.35 20.42 0.26
N SER A 378 -16.83 20.36 -0.99
CA SER A 378 -16.14 20.79 -2.22
C SER A 378 -15.67 22.25 -2.20
N HIS A 379 -16.00 22.99 -1.13
CA HIS A 379 -15.65 24.37 -0.87
C HIS A 379 -14.44 24.57 0.04
N HIS A 380 -13.78 23.51 0.52
CA HIS A 380 -12.58 23.69 1.34
C HIS A 380 -11.46 24.35 0.52
N SER A 381 -10.96 25.49 1.00
CA SER A 381 -10.03 26.36 0.26
C SER A 381 -8.67 25.71 -0.03
N SER A 382 -8.31 24.66 0.70
CA SER A 382 -7.04 23.91 0.54
C SER A 382 -7.11 22.76 -0.47
N LEU A 383 -8.25 22.53 -1.13
CA LEU A 383 -8.43 21.46 -2.12
C LEU A 383 -8.24 21.94 -3.56
N TYR A 384 -7.71 21.05 -4.39
CA TYR A 384 -7.58 21.14 -5.83
C TYR A 384 -8.45 20.07 -6.49
N HIS A 385 -9.16 20.46 -7.54
CA HIS A 385 -10.01 19.56 -8.31
C HIS A 385 -9.27 19.15 -9.57
N CYS A 386 -9.06 17.83 -9.74
CA CYS A 386 -8.44 17.29 -10.94
C CYS A 386 -9.27 17.63 -12.18
N MET A 387 -8.61 17.93 -13.31
CA MET A 387 -9.31 18.23 -14.55
C MET A 387 -10.08 17.02 -15.08
N ASN A 388 -11.34 17.22 -15.49
CA ASN A 388 -12.24 16.21 -16.06
C ASN A 388 -12.47 14.96 -15.17
N SER A 389 -12.30 15.09 -13.86
CA SER A 389 -12.54 14.04 -12.87
C SER A 389 -13.25 14.66 -11.67
N SER A 390 -14.05 13.90 -10.93
CA SER A 390 -14.62 14.33 -9.64
C SER A 390 -13.64 14.20 -8.47
N LYS A 391 -12.40 13.76 -8.72
CA LYS A 391 -11.36 13.63 -7.70
C LYS A 391 -10.86 14.99 -7.22
N TYR A 392 -10.82 15.14 -5.91
CA TYR A 392 -10.13 16.23 -5.24
C TYR A 392 -8.84 15.71 -4.60
N ILE A 393 -7.79 16.50 -4.68
CA ILE A 393 -6.56 16.31 -3.91
C ILE A 393 -6.31 17.58 -3.12
N PHE A 394 -5.49 17.50 -2.09
CA PHE A 394 -5.09 18.74 -1.45
C PHE A 394 -4.04 19.48 -2.27
N LYS A 395 -4.13 20.82 -2.23
CA LYS A 395 -3.22 21.68 -2.98
C LYS A 395 -1.74 21.46 -2.61
N TYR A 396 -1.45 20.92 -1.44
CA TYR A 396 -0.08 20.66 -1.03
C TYR A 396 0.59 19.49 -1.76
N ARG A 397 -0.18 18.61 -2.40
CA ARG A 397 0.32 17.53 -3.27
C ARG A 397 0.65 18.01 -4.69
N ILE A 398 0.35 19.26 -5.02
CA ILE A 398 0.65 19.83 -6.34
C ILE A 398 2.16 20.00 -6.51
N LEU A 399 2.71 19.47 -7.60
CA LEU A 399 4.14 19.50 -7.94
C LEU A 399 5.02 18.81 -6.90
N ASP A 400 4.50 17.72 -6.33
CA ASP A 400 5.21 16.91 -5.35
C ASP A 400 6.01 15.75 -6.00
N GLY A 401 5.88 15.58 -7.32
CA GLY A 401 6.51 14.52 -8.11
C GLY A 401 5.66 13.26 -8.27
N THR A 402 4.51 13.18 -7.60
CA THR A 402 3.53 12.10 -7.71
C THR A 402 2.36 12.57 -8.55
N SER A 403 1.94 11.72 -9.49
CA SER A 403 0.75 12.01 -10.30
C SER A 403 -0.47 11.39 -9.62
N ASP A 404 -1.25 12.24 -8.95
CA ASP A 404 -2.52 11.88 -8.32
C ASP A 404 -3.70 12.01 -9.28
N CYS A 405 -3.63 12.95 -10.22
CA CYS A 405 -4.67 13.18 -11.22
C CYS A 405 -4.43 12.36 -12.50
N PHE A 406 -5.52 11.86 -13.12
CA PHE A 406 -5.45 11.07 -14.35
C PHE A 406 -4.75 11.80 -15.51
N LEU A 407 -5.02 13.11 -15.66
CA LEU A 407 -4.42 13.94 -16.71
C LEU A 407 -3.04 14.50 -16.34
N LYS A 408 -2.53 14.16 -15.15
CA LYS A 408 -1.24 14.66 -14.60
C LYS A 408 -1.16 16.19 -14.52
N ASP A 409 -2.32 16.83 -14.39
CA ASP A 409 -2.48 18.28 -14.37
C ASP A 409 -1.93 18.92 -13.08
N ASP A 410 -1.99 18.17 -11.98
CA ASP A 410 -1.26 18.41 -10.73
C ASP A 410 0.24 18.59 -10.94
N GLU A 411 0.85 17.80 -11.82
CA GLU A 411 2.30 17.83 -12.05
C GLU A 411 2.74 18.68 -13.25
N GLN A 412 1.86 18.95 -14.22
CA GLN A 412 2.23 19.57 -15.50
C GLN A 412 1.70 21.00 -15.71
N THR A 413 0.54 21.34 -15.14
CA THR A 413 -0.25 22.50 -15.64
C THR A 413 -0.32 23.67 -14.66
N LEU A 414 0.08 23.49 -13.40
CA LEU A 414 -0.24 24.41 -12.29
C LEU A 414 0.91 25.32 -11.84
N SER A 415 1.66 25.88 -12.78
CA SER A 415 2.83 26.72 -12.48
C SER A 415 2.54 27.94 -11.60
N GLU A 416 1.40 28.60 -11.83
CA GLU A 416 1.01 29.81 -11.10
C GLU A 416 0.35 29.49 -9.76
N LEU A 417 -0.34 28.35 -9.66
CA LEU A 417 -0.99 27.92 -8.43
C LEU A 417 0.05 27.47 -7.40
N SER A 418 1.14 26.82 -7.81
CA SER A 418 2.16 26.34 -6.88
C SER A 418 2.79 27.47 -6.05
N CYS A 419 3.19 28.58 -6.69
CA CYS A 419 3.74 29.74 -5.99
C CYS A 419 2.76 30.44 -5.04
N SER A 420 1.45 30.26 -5.24
CA SER A 420 0.42 30.87 -4.39
C SER A 420 0.20 30.13 -3.06
N LEU A 421 0.73 28.90 -2.93
CA LEU A 421 0.52 28.05 -1.76
C LEU A 421 1.41 28.40 -0.57
N ASN A 422 2.37 29.30 -0.77
CA ASN A 422 3.28 29.83 0.25
C ASN A 422 3.90 28.74 1.15
N GLN A 423 4.13 27.56 0.57
CA GLN A 423 4.76 26.47 1.27
C GLN A 423 6.24 26.78 1.47
N THR A 424 6.71 26.60 2.70
CA THR A 424 8.00 27.12 3.16
C THR A 424 9.21 26.48 2.46
N PHE A 425 8.99 25.38 1.71
CA PHE A 425 10.04 24.61 1.03
C PHE A 425 9.79 24.46 -0.48
N GLN A 426 8.94 25.30 -1.05
CA GLN A 426 8.88 25.47 -2.50
C GLN A 426 9.80 26.62 -2.92
N PHE A 427 10.60 26.39 -3.96
CA PHE A 427 11.51 27.41 -4.48
C PHE A 427 11.11 27.78 -5.90
N GLN A 428 11.19 29.07 -6.18
CA GLN A 428 11.08 29.58 -7.54
C GLN A 428 12.48 29.69 -8.15
N CYS A 429 12.74 28.98 -9.25
CA CYS A 429 13.97 29.18 -10.00
C CYS A 429 13.93 30.59 -10.66
N PRO A 430 15.06 31.33 -10.73
CA PRO A 430 15.08 32.71 -11.24
C PRO A 430 14.50 32.93 -12.65
N ASN A 431 14.45 31.87 -13.46
CA ASN A 431 13.95 31.88 -14.84
C ASN A 431 12.67 31.06 -15.04
N GLU A 432 12.06 30.54 -13.97
CA GLU A 432 10.81 29.76 -14.05
C GLU A 432 9.68 30.47 -13.29
N LYS A 433 8.47 30.40 -13.85
CA LYS A 433 7.24 30.83 -13.15
C LYS A 433 6.70 29.75 -12.20
N GLN A 434 7.39 28.61 -12.11
CA GLN A 434 6.99 27.46 -11.31
C GLN A 434 7.72 27.52 -9.96
N CYS A 435 6.95 27.49 -8.87
CA CYS A 435 7.50 27.13 -7.58
C CYS A 435 7.46 25.62 -7.49
N ARG A 436 8.64 25.03 -7.30
CA ARG A 436 8.81 23.58 -7.23
C ARG A 436 9.15 23.23 -5.80
N SER A 437 8.57 22.14 -5.31
CA SER A 437 9.03 21.57 -4.05
C SER A 437 10.50 21.12 -4.18
N ARG A 438 11.20 21.02 -3.05
CA ARG A 438 12.61 20.56 -2.99
C ARG A 438 12.84 19.24 -3.73
N PHE A 439 11.80 18.41 -3.86
CA PHE A 439 11.78 17.13 -4.57
C PHE A 439 12.06 17.20 -6.08
N PHE A 440 11.82 18.33 -6.76
CA PHE A 440 12.00 18.40 -8.23
C PHE A 440 13.47 18.53 -8.67
N GLN A 441 14.38 19.01 -7.82
CA GLN A 441 15.76 19.35 -8.24
C GLN A 441 16.67 18.14 -8.52
N GLN A 442 16.37 16.94 -8.01
CA GLN A 442 17.28 15.81 -8.22
C GLN A 442 17.05 14.99 -9.50
N VAL A 443 15.83 14.98 -10.05
CA VAL A 443 15.57 14.27 -11.32
C VAL A 443 16.34 14.92 -12.48
N SER A 444 16.47 16.25 -12.47
CA SER A 444 17.27 17.01 -13.45
C SER A 444 18.79 16.90 -13.19
N ALA A 445 19.23 16.86 -11.93
CA ALA A 445 20.64 16.68 -11.58
C ALA A 445 21.18 15.26 -11.87
N LEU A 446 20.36 14.22 -11.68
CA LEU A 446 20.70 12.82 -12.03
C LEU A 446 20.82 12.62 -13.55
N PHE A 447 19.99 13.30 -14.34
CA PHE A 447 20.12 13.32 -15.80
C PHE A 447 21.41 13.99 -16.26
N GLN A 448 21.82 15.10 -15.62
CA GLN A 448 23.10 15.74 -15.89
C GLN A 448 24.29 14.83 -15.50
N TYR A 449 24.25 14.15 -14.35
CA TYR A 449 25.31 13.25 -13.93
C TYR A 449 25.48 12.04 -14.86
N ARG A 450 24.37 11.44 -15.34
CA ARG A 450 24.43 10.34 -16.32
C ARG A 450 24.96 10.80 -17.68
N LEU A 451 24.59 12.00 -18.13
CA LEU A 451 25.11 12.59 -19.37
C LEU A 451 26.61 12.89 -19.25
N ILE A 452 27.05 13.46 -18.12
CA ILE A 452 28.46 13.75 -17.83
C ILE A 452 29.27 12.45 -17.74
N MET A 453 28.76 11.41 -17.09
CA MET A 453 29.43 10.10 -17.04
C MET A 453 29.50 9.42 -18.41
N MET A 454 28.46 9.49 -19.24
CA MET A 454 28.53 9.01 -20.63
C MET A 454 29.56 9.78 -21.45
N ILE A 455 29.63 11.11 -21.29
CA ILE A 455 30.63 11.95 -21.96
C ILE A 455 32.05 11.60 -21.47
N PHE A 456 32.25 11.37 -20.18
CA PHE A 456 33.54 10.95 -19.62
C PHE A 456 33.97 9.56 -20.12
N TYR A 457 33.05 8.60 -20.19
CA TYR A 457 33.34 7.27 -20.74
C TYR A 457 33.63 7.32 -22.24
N PHE A 458 32.92 8.17 -22.99
CA PHE A 458 33.17 8.35 -24.42
C PHE A 458 34.51 9.05 -24.69
N ILE A 459 34.86 10.08 -23.91
CA ILE A 459 36.15 10.75 -23.99
C ILE A 459 37.29 9.79 -23.62
N LYS A 460 37.12 8.96 -22.58
CA LYS A 460 38.11 7.95 -22.21
C LYS A 460 38.31 6.91 -23.31
N TYR A 461 37.22 6.43 -23.92
CA TYR A 461 37.27 5.46 -25.02
C TYR A 461 37.95 6.01 -26.27
N VAL A 462 37.77 7.31 -26.57
CA VAL A 462 38.41 7.99 -27.72
C VAL A 462 39.88 8.33 -27.46
N ILE A 463 40.30 8.51 -26.21
CA ILE A 463 41.71 8.77 -25.84
C ILE A 463 42.52 7.46 -25.76
N GLU A 464 41.88 6.32 -25.47
CA GLU A 464 42.52 5.00 -25.38
C GLU A 464 42.50 4.21 -26.71
N SER A 465 41.88 4.75 -27.78
CA SER A 465 41.90 4.23 -29.17
C SER A 465 42.79 5.08 -30.07
#